data_AF-A0A3P7SUL0-F1
#
_entry.id   AF-A0A3P7SUL0-F1
#
_cell.length_a   1.000
_cell.length_b   1.000
_cell.length_c   1.000
_cell.angle_alpha   90.00
_cell.angle_beta   90.00
_cell.angle_gamma   90.00
#
_symmetry.space_group_name_H-M   'P 1'
#
loop_
_entity.id
_entity.type
_entity.pdbx_description
1 polymer ?
#
loop_
_entity_poly.entity_id
_entity_poly.type
_entity_poly.pdbx_seq_one_letter_code
_entity_poly.pdbx_strand_id
1 'polypeptide(L)'
;MVYKHKFFDDDEIERKTDTFMSFYRSPNIIGPNTGKALIETRVKNVKEAHQCLESGAKDDFTDDIEYALSTLTDPLSTPSLKCLSIISLSRKCISSEFRQFFRSQNFFGKIVKTLGDSNMAICISSMIYLISRDTVSLDVDAVSLRLFNQLLKWDKPKGNGEYMRFSKMSFFQPSFLVLESLVYICARKTDNQILKKELLNLGILQWIVSKCKFFYTCLKILERCLRVLESAIVCNKKNQAFLISHRGSLLIQSSVKFVPFFLLFEQSITCLSRVAGLLMNMSHENELCSTKLGQMSGFLPLCMSSFTYLVPKFAAKEKRFDLTVLVSVIIISDETIHRNLFVTVLFVYHESIARSIDEELDNDLVLEDVPDDSNCTDDDDDGRLHRLPAELTEDEMIETVQKAMNKASKHMEDSVLASYFALLIGCLLQQNEVIKSELSGGKLTLMIEQLQRFLEFMKISIIK
;
A
#
# COMPACT_ATOMS: atom_id res chain seq x y z
N MET A 1 3.73 -35.30 36.58
CA MET A 1 3.15 -35.23 35.23
C MET A 1 4.15 -35.86 34.28
N VAL A 2 3.81 -36.97 33.64
CA VAL A 2 4.71 -37.64 32.68
C VAL A 2 4.53 -36.92 31.35
N TYR A 3 5.57 -36.18 30.93
CA TYR A 3 5.64 -35.52 29.64
C TYR A 3 5.50 -36.57 28.54
N LYS A 4 4.34 -36.66 27.90
CA LYS A 4 4.10 -37.54 26.75
C LYS A 4 4.35 -36.74 25.49
N HIS A 5 5.56 -36.82 24.96
CA HIS A 5 5.83 -36.37 23.60
C HIS A 5 4.95 -37.16 22.63
N LYS A 6 4.03 -36.47 21.94
CA LYS A 6 3.19 -37.02 20.89
C LYS A 6 3.97 -36.88 19.58
N PHE A 7 4.71 -37.92 19.19
CA PHE A 7 5.63 -37.86 18.04
C PHE A 7 4.97 -38.13 16.66
N PHE A 8 3.68 -38.47 16.63
CA PHE A 8 3.02 -38.95 15.41
C PHE A 8 1.70 -38.21 15.22
N ASP A 9 1.65 -37.34 14.21
CA ASP A 9 0.39 -36.93 13.58
C ASP A 9 0.18 -37.89 12.40
N ASP A 10 -0.96 -38.58 12.39
CA ASP A 10 -1.27 -39.70 11.47
C ASP A 10 -1.59 -39.27 10.03
N ASP A 11 -1.48 -37.99 9.69
CA ASP A 11 -2.00 -37.43 8.44
C ASP A 11 -0.91 -36.82 7.55
N GLU A 12 0.13 -37.58 7.19
CA GLU A 12 1.00 -37.24 6.05
C GLU A 12 1.72 -38.49 5.50
N ILE A 13 0.93 -39.41 4.92
CA ILE A 13 1.46 -40.57 4.19
C ILE A 13 1.65 -40.16 2.72
N GLU A 14 2.68 -39.36 2.43
CA GLU A 14 3.19 -39.25 1.06
C GLU A 14 4.69 -39.54 0.99
N ARG A 15 5.00 -40.49 0.10
CA ARG A 15 6.29 -41.18 -0.09
C ARG A 15 7.46 -40.19 -0.17
N LYS A 16 8.17 -40.00 0.94
CA LYS A 16 9.53 -39.47 0.94
C LYS A 16 10.47 -40.49 1.56
N THR A 17 11.56 -40.72 0.84
CA THR A 17 12.65 -41.67 1.04
C THR A 17 12.99 -41.94 2.50
N ASP A 18 12.85 -43.20 2.91
CA ASP A 18 13.07 -43.70 4.27
C ASP A 18 14.40 -43.22 4.87
N THR A 19 14.35 -42.26 5.78
CA THR A 19 15.49 -41.85 6.60
C THR A 19 15.57 -42.77 7.83
N PHE A 20 16.68 -43.48 8.00
CA PHE A 20 16.87 -44.50 9.03
C PHE A 20 17.83 -44.04 10.12
N MET A 21 17.54 -44.35 11.38
CA MET A 21 18.52 -44.27 12.47
C MET A 21 18.69 -45.66 13.11
N SER A 22 19.94 -46.16 13.15
CA SER A 22 20.29 -47.44 13.74
C SER A 22 20.78 -47.25 15.18
N PHE A 23 20.12 -47.92 16.13
CA PHE A 23 20.59 -47.98 17.51
C PHE A 23 21.50 -49.19 17.70
N TYR A 24 22.79 -48.96 17.91
CA TYR A 24 23.70 -50.00 18.42
C TYR A 24 23.48 -50.12 19.93
N ARG A 25 22.80 -51.19 20.36
CA ARG A 25 22.66 -51.51 21.78
C ARG A 25 24.06 -51.82 22.32
N SER A 26 24.54 -51.02 23.28
CA SER A 26 25.86 -51.20 23.89
C SER A 26 26.00 -52.61 24.49
N PRO A 27 27.14 -53.32 24.33
CA PRO A 27 27.23 -54.78 24.59
C PRO A 27 27.07 -55.21 26.05
N ASN A 28 26.95 -54.29 27.01
CA ASN A 28 27.03 -54.63 28.44
C ASN A 28 25.70 -55.03 29.10
N ILE A 29 24.65 -55.33 28.33
CA ILE A 29 23.43 -55.95 28.85
C ILE A 29 23.31 -57.36 28.28
N ILE A 30 24.18 -58.25 28.76
CA ILE A 30 24.12 -59.68 28.52
C ILE A 30 23.09 -60.26 29.48
N GLY A 31 21.82 -60.28 29.05
CA GLY A 31 20.83 -61.18 29.65
C GLY A 31 21.13 -62.62 29.25
N PRO A 32 20.88 -63.61 30.13
CA PRO A 32 21.33 -64.97 29.92
C PRO A 32 20.58 -65.64 28.76
N ASN A 33 21.35 -66.29 27.88
CA ASN A 33 20.91 -67.35 26.98
C ASN A 33 19.68 -67.07 26.12
N THR A 34 19.86 -66.37 25.00
CA THR A 34 19.37 -66.85 23.72
C THR A 34 20.20 -66.19 22.62
N GLY A 35 20.74 -66.97 21.68
CA GLY A 35 21.47 -66.51 20.50
C GLY A 35 20.56 -65.79 19.50
N LYS A 36 19.85 -64.75 19.95
CA LYS A 36 19.02 -63.91 19.10
C LYS A 36 19.94 -62.88 18.47
N ALA A 37 20.20 -63.12 17.18
CA ALA A 37 20.75 -62.16 16.23
C ALA A 37 20.37 -60.74 16.63
N LEU A 38 21.37 -59.85 16.71
CA LEU A 38 21.23 -58.41 16.92
C LEU A 38 19.95 -57.94 16.21
N ILE A 39 18.88 -57.74 16.98
CA ILE A 39 17.64 -57.22 16.44
C ILE A 39 17.96 -55.76 16.19
N GLU A 40 18.38 -55.48 14.94
CA GLU A 40 18.57 -54.13 14.45
C GLU A 40 17.17 -53.51 14.40
N THR A 41 16.72 -52.96 15.53
CA THR A 41 15.48 -52.20 15.62
C THR A 41 15.68 -50.91 14.85
N ARG A 42 15.41 -50.96 13.54
CA ARG A 42 15.34 -49.78 12.68
C ARG A 42 14.03 -49.07 12.97
N VAL A 43 14.13 -47.90 13.60
CA VAL A 43 12.99 -46.99 13.70
C VAL A 43 12.77 -46.40 12.32
N LYS A 44 11.59 -46.64 11.74
CA LYS A 44 11.17 -46.05 10.46
C LYS A 44 10.61 -44.65 10.70
N ASN A 45 10.61 -43.81 9.67
CA ASN A 45 10.03 -42.45 9.70
C ASN A 45 10.70 -41.53 10.73
N VAL A 46 12.02 -41.60 10.89
CA VAL A 46 12.74 -40.68 11.77
C VAL A 46 12.79 -39.32 11.10
N LYS A 47 12.20 -38.31 11.75
CA LYS A 47 12.28 -36.92 11.31
C LYS A 47 13.74 -36.50 11.15
N GLU A 48 14.03 -35.76 10.10
CA GLU A 48 15.37 -35.24 9.88
C GLU A 48 15.75 -34.22 10.98
N ALA A 49 17.05 -34.05 11.22
CA ALA A 49 17.54 -33.19 12.31
C ALA A 49 16.98 -31.75 12.25
N HIS A 50 16.84 -31.19 11.04
CA HIS A 50 16.28 -29.86 10.85
C HIS A 50 14.78 -29.80 11.21
N GLN A 51 14.02 -30.86 10.93
CA GLN A 51 12.60 -30.97 11.28
C GLN A 51 12.42 -31.11 12.81
N CYS A 52 13.30 -31.86 13.46
CA CYS A 52 13.32 -31.96 14.92
C CYS A 52 13.61 -30.61 15.57
N LEU A 53 14.56 -29.85 15.01
CA LEU A 53 14.88 -28.50 15.49
C LEU A 53 13.70 -27.54 15.32
N GLU A 54 13.04 -27.56 14.15
CA GLU A 54 11.87 -26.72 13.88
C GLU A 54 10.70 -27.08 14.80
N SER A 55 10.47 -28.38 15.01
CA SER A 55 9.44 -28.87 15.94
C SER A 55 9.71 -28.41 17.36
N GLY A 56 10.95 -28.57 17.86
CA GLY A 56 11.33 -28.12 19.19
C GLY A 56 11.17 -26.62 19.38
N ALA A 57 11.53 -25.82 18.38
CA ALA A 57 11.32 -24.36 18.43
C ALA A 57 9.83 -23.97 18.48
N LYS A 58 8.96 -24.69 17.75
CA LYS A 58 7.50 -24.47 17.80
C LYS A 58 6.91 -24.89 19.15
N ASP A 59 7.42 -25.96 19.75
CA ASP A 59 7.02 -26.39 21.09
C ASP A 59 7.43 -25.32 22.12
N ASP A 60 8.67 -24.83 22.07
CA ASP A 60 9.15 -23.73 22.93
C ASP A 60 8.30 -22.47 22.79
N PHE A 61 7.90 -22.11 21.56
CA PHE A 61 7.01 -20.96 21.32
C PHE A 61 5.62 -21.19 21.91
N THR A 62 5.09 -22.40 21.85
CA THR A 62 3.80 -22.76 22.42
C THR A 62 3.84 -22.63 23.93
N ASP A 63 4.87 -23.19 24.57
CA ASP A 63 5.06 -23.14 26.01
C ASP A 63 5.19 -21.69 26.51
N ASP A 64 5.95 -20.84 25.81
CA ASP A 64 6.08 -19.42 26.12
C ASP A 64 4.72 -18.69 26.07
N ILE A 65 3.90 -18.99 25.05
CA ILE A 65 2.58 -18.36 24.86
C ILE A 65 1.59 -18.85 25.92
N GLU A 66 1.56 -20.15 26.19
CA GLU A 66 0.69 -20.73 27.22
C GLU A 66 1.06 -20.26 28.61
N TYR A 67 2.36 -20.13 28.92
CA TYR A 67 2.84 -19.55 30.16
C TYR A 67 2.35 -18.11 30.33
N ALA A 68 2.51 -17.27 29.30
CA ALA A 68 2.02 -15.90 29.34
C ALA A 68 0.49 -15.84 29.46
N LEU A 69 -0.24 -16.68 28.73
CA LEU A 69 -1.70 -16.76 28.80
C LEU A 69 -2.18 -17.18 30.19
N SER A 70 -1.54 -18.16 30.83
CA SER A 70 -1.89 -18.61 32.17
C SER A 70 -1.76 -17.48 33.21
N THR A 71 -0.74 -16.63 33.06
CA THR A 71 -0.56 -15.44 33.91
C THR A 71 -1.60 -14.37 33.63
N LEU A 72 -2.03 -14.20 32.38
CA LEU A 72 -3.03 -13.20 31.99
C LEU A 72 -4.44 -13.58 32.43
N THR A 73 -4.79 -14.87 32.34
CA THR A 73 -6.10 -15.39 32.75
C THR A 73 -6.23 -15.55 34.25
N ASP A 74 -5.13 -15.75 34.97
CA ASP A 74 -5.14 -15.92 36.42
C ASP A 74 -5.71 -14.66 37.11
N PRO A 75 -6.81 -14.78 37.88
CA PRO A 75 -7.38 -13.67 38.63
C PRO A 75 -6.49 -13.22 39.80
N LEU A 76 -5.57 -14.06 40.30
CA LEU A 76 -4.65 -13.71 41.39
C LEU A 76 -3.44 -12.91 40.91
N SER A 77 -3.16 -12.94 39.60
CA SER A 77 -2.02 -12.26 39.00
C SER A 77 -2.18 -10.74 39.06
N THR A 78 -1.19 -10.06 39.65
CA THR A 78 -1.20 -8.60 39.79
C THR A 78 -1.13 -7.90 38.41
N PRO A 79 -1.65 -6.67 38.26
CA PRO A 79 -1.54 -5.92 37.00
C PRO A 79 -0.10 -5.75 36.51
N SER A 80 0.86 -5.59 37.43
CA SER A 80 2.29 -5.50 37.11
C SER A 80 2.81 -6.81 36.51
N LEU A 81 2.43 -7.95 37.08
CA LEU A 81 2.80 -9.26 36.56
C LEU A 81 2.18 -9.49 35.18
N LYS A 82 0.91 -9.11 34.98
CA LYS A 82 0.24 -9.16 33.68
C LYS A 82 0.95 -8.31 32.61
N CYS A 83 1.35 -7.06 32.94
CA CYS A 83 2.14 -6.27 31.98
C CYS A 83 3.52 -6.89 31.71
N LEU A 84 4.20 -7.47 32.71
CA LEU A 84 5.46 -8.19 32.48
C LEU A 84 5.29 -9.35 31.49
N SER A 85 4.20 -10.12 31.60
CA SER A 85 3.88 -11.19 30.63
C SER A 85 3.64 -10.65 29.22
N ILE A 86 2.92 -9.52 29.08
CA ILE A 86 2.71 -8.86 27.77
C ILE A 86 4.04 -8.33 27.21
N ILE A 87 4.91 -7.76 28.05
CA ILE A 87 6.23 -7.29 27.63
C ILE A 87 7.10 -8.46 27.18
N SER A 88 7.06 -9.59 27.90
CA SER A 88 7.78 -10.81 27.52
C SER A 88 7.33 -11.31 26.13
N LEU A 89 6.01 -11.43 25.92
CA LEU A 89 5.46 -11.77 24.60
C LEU A 89 5.83 -10.74 23.53
N SER A 90 5.80 -9.46 23.85
CA SER A 90 6.19 -8.39 22.92
C SER A 90 7.65 -8.51 22.50
N ARG A 91 8.56 -8.89 23.41
CA ARG A 91 9.97 -9.14 23.08
C ARG A 91 10.11 -10.31 22.11
N LYS A 92 9.34 -11.38 22.28
CA LYS A 92 9.33 -12.52 21.35
C LYS A 92 8.79 -12.12 19.96
N CYS A 93 7.81 -11.21 19.91
CA CYS A 93 7.29 -10.64 18.66
C CYS A 93 8.32 -9.84 17.84
N ILE A 94 9.55 -9.63 18.32
CA ILE A 94 10.63 -9.04 17.51
C ILE A 94 11.13 -10.03 16.44
N SER A 95 11.11 -11.34 16.73
CA SER A 95 11.43 -12.40 15.76
C SER A 95 10.32 -12.57 14.72
N SER A 96 10.70 -12.74 13.46
CA SER A 96 9.74 -12.92 12.37
C SER A 96 9.08 -14.30 12.41
N GLU A 97 9.86 -15.30 12.82
CA GLU A 97 9.49 -16.71 12.96
C GLU A 97 8.42 -16.85 14.06
N PHE A 98 8.65 -16.22 15.22
CA PHE A 98 7.66 -16.20 16.30
C PHE A 98 6.37 -15.49 15.87
N ARG A 99 6.45 -14.34 15.18
CA ARG A 99 5.25 -13.65 14.69
C ARG A 99 4.45 -14.50 13.72
N GLN A 100 5.11 -15.22 12.81
CA GLN A 100 4.44 -16.12 11.88
C GLN A 100 3.72 -17.25 12.63
N PHE A 101 4.41 -17.89 13.58
CA PHE A 101 3.84 -18.94 14.43
C PHE A 101 2.66 -18.46 15.27
N PHE A 102 2.81 -17.31 15.92
CA PHE A 102 1.78 -16.72 16.78
C PHE A 102 0.48 -16.42 16.00
N ARG A 103 0.60 -16.03 14.73
CA ARG A 103 -0.54 -15.75 13.85
C ARG A 103 -1.22 -17.03 13.33
N SER A 104 -0.43 -18.03 12.90
CA SER A 104 -1.00 -19.27 12.36
C SER A 104 -1.83 -20.04 13.40
N GLN A 105 -1.44 -19.95 14.67
CA GLN A 105 -2.15 -20.61 15.78
C GLN A 105 -3.30 -19.76 16.37
N ASN A 106 -3.57 -18.57 15.82
CA ASN A 106 -4.64 -17.67 16.24
C ASN A 106 -4.64 -17.34 17.74
N PHE A 107 -3.45 -17.29 18.35
CA PHE A 107 -3.29 -16.94 19.77
C PHE A 107 -3.67 -15.49 20.07
N PHE A 108 -3.61 -14.62 19.07
CA PHE A 108 -3.96 -13.21 19.20
C PHE A 108 -5.38 -13.04 19.77
N GLY A 109 -6.38 -13.73 19.20
CA GLY A 109 -7.76 -13.65 19.68
C GLY A 109 -7.94 -14.14 21.12
N LYS A 110 -7.16 -15.14 21.55
CA LYS A 110 -7.17 -15.64 22.94
C LYS A 110 -6.60 -14.58 23.89
N ILE A 111 -5.46 -13.98 23.54
CA ILE A 111 -4.81 -12.95 24.37
C ILE A 111 -5.68 -11.70 24.45
N VAL A 112 -6.24 -11.22 23.34
CA VAL A 112 -7.14 -10.04 23.35
C VAL A 112 -8.31 -10.22 24.30
N LYS A 113 -8.90 -11.41 24.38
CA LYS A 113 -10.04 -11.69 25.29
C LYS A 113 -9.68 -11.59 26.77
N THR A 114 -8.40 -11.71 27.13
CA THR A 114 -7.93 -11.60 28.52
C THR A 114 -7.52 -10.18 28.90
N LEU A 115 -7.38 -9.28 27.94
CA LEU A 115 -6.92 -7.91 28.13
C LEU A 115 -8.12 -6.97 28.37
N GLY A 116 -8.40 -6.66 29.64
CA GLY A 116 -9.56 -5.82 30.05
C GLY A 116 -9.24 -4.42 30.59
N ASP A 117 -7.98 -4.10 30.92
CA ASP A 117 -7.66 -2.94 31.76
C ASP A 117 -6.76 -1.86 31.11
N SER A 118 -7.08 -0.60 31.42
CA SER A 118 -6.38 0.61 30.94
C SER A 118 -4.90 0.70 31.37
N ASN A 119 -4.53 0.12 32.52
CA ASN A 119 -3.18 0.27 33.08
C ASN A 119 -2.09 -0.37 32.20
N MET A 120 -2.47 -1.27 31.29
CA MET A 120 -1.57 -1.97 30.38
C MET A 120 -1.63 -1.44 28.94
N ALA A 121 -2.33 -0.32 28.70
CA ALA A 121 -2.61 0.18 27.35
C ALA A 121 -1.36 0.28 26.46
N ILE A 122 -0.24 0.74 27.01
CA ILE A 122 1.02 0.82 26.26
C ILE A 122 1.66 -0.55 26.00
N CYS A 123 1.64 -1.47 26.98
CA CYS A 123 2.16 -2.84 26.83
C CYS A 123 1.36 -3.56 25.72
N ILE A 124 0.03 -3.46 25.79
CA ILE A 124 -0.90 -4.06 24.83
C ILE A 124 -0.72 -3.47 23.42
N SER A 125 -0.71 -2.14 23.30
CA SER A 125 -0.57 -1.48 22.00
C SER A 125 0.78 -1.76 21.34
N SER A 126 1.84 -1.90 22.14
CA SER A 126 3.16 -2.29 21.65
C SER A 126 3.16 -3.71 21.09
N MET A 127 2.51 -4.65 21.79
CA MET A 127 2.36 -6.03 21.31
C MET A 127 1.57 -6.08 20.00
N ILE A 128 0.41 -5.39 19.94
CA ILE A 128 -0.44 -5.31 18.74
C ILE A 128 0.34 -4.74 17.55
N TYR A 129 1.12 -3.69 17.79
CA TYR A 129 1.98 -3.12 16.76
C TYR A 129 3.01 -4.13 16.27
N LEU A 130 3.79 -4.74 17.17
CA LEU A 130 4.84 -5.67 16.79
C LEU A 130 4.30 -6.88 16.01
N ILE A 131 3.20 -7.49 16.46
CA ILE A 131 2.62 -8.66 15.78
C ILE A 131 2.02 -8.31 14.39
N SER A 132 1.76 -7.03 14.12
CA SER A 132 1.21 -6.56 12.84
C SER A 132 2.28 -6.28 11.77
N ARG A 133 3.59 -6.34 12.07
CA ARG A 133 4.68 -5.77 11.23
C ARG A 133 5.10 -6.55 9.97
N ASP A 134 4.40 -7.62 9.58
CA ASP A 134 4.83 -8.49 8.47
C ASP A 134 4.01 -8.32 7.18
N THR A 135 4.38 -9.04 6.11
CA THR A 135 3.65 -9.08 4.84
C THR A 135 2.31 -9.81 4.97
N VAL A 136 2.27 -10.89 5.74
CA VAL A 136 1.03 -11.60 6.08
C VAL A 136 0.24 -10.77 7.11
N SER A 137 -1.07 -10.63 6.93
CA SER A 137 -1.91 -9.81 7.81
C SER A 137 -2.21 -10.50 9.15
N LEU A 138 -2.43 -9.73 10.21
CA LEU A 138 -3.02 -10.22 11.46
C LEU A 138 -4.53 -10.47 11.28
N ASP A 139 -5.00 -11.61 11.77
CA ASP A 139 -6.43 -11.89 11.89
C ASP A 139 -7.02 -11.20 13.10
N VAL A 140 -8.00 -10.33 12.85
CA VAL A 140 -8.67 -9.52 13.87
C VAL A 140 -10.17 -9.75 13.78
N ASP A 141 -10.76 -10.10 14.92
CA ASP A 141 -12.19 -10.24 15.08
C ASP A 141 -12.82 -8.97 15.68
N ALA A 142 -14.14 -8.97 15.84
CA ALA A 142 -14.85 -7.82 16.41
C ALA A 142 -14.42 -7.50 17.85
N VAL A 143 -13.97 -8.51 18.63
CA VAL A 143 -13.50 -8.30 20.00
C VAL A 143 -12.16 -7.55 20.00
N SER A 144 -11.27 -7.93 19.09
CA SER A 144 -9.99 -7.26 18.85
C SER A 144 -10.18 -5.82 18.41
N LEU A 145 -11.09 -5.56 17.47
CA LEU A 145 -11.39 -4.20 17.02
C LEU A 145 -12.06 -3.35 18.10
N ARG A 146 -12.83 -3.94 19.01
CA ARG A 146 -13.36 -3.23 20.20
C ARG A 146 -12.23 -2.77 21.11
N LEU A 147 -11.26 -3.64 21.38
CA LEU A 147 -10.06 -3.27 22.14
C LEU A 147 -9.28 -2.16 21.43
N PHE A 148 -9.11 -2.25 20.10
CA PHE A 148 -8.42 -1.21 19.34
C PHE A 148 -9.12 0.14 19.48
N ASN A 149 -10.45 0.17 19.38
CA ASN A 149 -11.22 1.40 19.58
C ASN A 149 -11.05 1.99 20.99
N GLN A 150 -10.94 1.15 22.03
CA GLN A 150 -10.65 1.61 23.40
C GLN A 150 -9.24 2.22 23.49
N LEU A 151 -8.23 1.56 22.91
CA LEU A 151 -6.84 2.02 22.92
C LEU A 151 -6.63 3.29 22.06
N LEU A 152 -7.34 3.44 20.95
CA LEU A 152 -7.35 4.66 20.14
C LEU A 152 -7.89 5.86 20.92
N LYS A 153 -8.92 5.63 21.75
CA LYS A 153 -9.54 6.65 22.61
C LYS A 153 -8.79 6.86 23.93
N TRP A 154 -7.66 6.18 24.11
CA TRP A 154 -6.85 6.35 25.31
C TRP A 154 -6.22 7.75 25.32
N ASP A 155 -6.83 8.65 26.08
CA ASP A 155 -6.32 10.00 26.30
C ASP A 155 -5.42 10.05 27.54
N LYS A 156 -4.43 10.95 27.48
CA LYS A 156 -3.28 11.06 28.39
C LYS A 156 -3.67 10.83 29.86
N PRO A 157 -2.96 9.97 30.61
CA PRO A 157 -3.17 9.85 32.03
C PRO A 157 -2.85 11.21 32.69
N LYS A 158 -3.75 11.68 33.55
CA LYS A 158 -3.52 12.85 34.40
C LYS A 158 -2.35 12.54 35.34
N GLY A 159 -1.12 12.87 34.93
CA GLY A 159 0.10 12.44 35.62
C GLY A 159 1.23 13.45 35.55
N ASN A 160 2.13 13.36 36.53
CA ASN A 160 3.15 14.35 36.86
C ASN A 160 4.18 14.59 35.74
N GLY A 161 4.80 15.78 35.76
CA GLY A 161 5.54 16.40 34.66
C GLY A 161 6.64 15.58 33.96
N GLU A 162 7.17 14.53 34.58
CA GLU A 162 8.16 13.63 33.95
C GLU A 162 7.52 12.72 32.89
N TYR A 163 6.34 12.16 33.17
CA TYR A 163 5.55 11.42 32.17
C TYR A 163 5.13 12.33 31.02
N MET A 164 4.86 13.61 31.32
CA MET A 164 4.56 14.60 30.30
C MET A 164 5.72 14.83 29.33
N ARG A 165 6.99 14.75 29.78
CA ARG A 165 8.16 14.85 28.88
C ARG A 165 8.24 13.69 27.90
N PHE A 166 8.04 12.45 28.35
CA PHE A 166 7.99 11.29 27.43
C PHE A 166 6.72 11.27 26.58
N SER A 167 5.58 11.73 27.10
CA SER A 167 4.33 11.84 26.33
C SER A 167 4.41 12.84 25.16
N LYS A 168 5.38 13.77 25.19
CA LYS A 168 5.68 14.64 24.05
C LYS A 168 6.29 13.86 22.88
N MET A 169 6.85 12.65 23.11
CA MET A 169 7.13 11.71 22.03
C MET A 169 5.80 11.14 21.54
N SER A 170 5.14 11.89 20.66
CA SER A 170 3.84 11.58 20.05
C SER A 170 3.75 10.15 19.50
N PHE A 171 4.90 9.54 19.17
CA PHE A 171 5.03 8.21 18.58
C PHE A 171 4.87 7.06 19.57
N PHE A 172 5.01 7.27 20.89
CA PHE A 172 4.92 6.20 21.89
C PHE A 172 3.59 6.24 22.68
N GLN A 173 2.53 6.73 22.04
CA GLN A 173 1.19 6.70 22.60
C GLN A 173 0.45 5.42 22.17
N PRO A 174 -0.37 4.80 23.05
CA PRO A 174 -1.20 3.64 22.70
C PRO A 174 -2.00 3.84 21.42
N SER A 175 -2.63 5.01 21.28
CA SER A 175 -3.43 5.37 20.11
C SER A 175 -2.62 5.44 18.81
N PHE A 176 -1.36 5.90 18.87
CA PHE A 176 -0.48 5.93 17.69
C PHE A 176 -0.07 4.52 17.26
N LEU A 177 0.33 3.66 18.21
CA LEU A 177 0.73 2.28 17.92
C LEU A 177 -0.44 1.47 17.32
N VAL A 178 -1.64 1.65 17.85
CA VAL A 178 -2.84 0.99 17.31
C VAL A 178 -3.20 1.54 15.93
N LEU A 179 -3.07 2.85 15.70
CA LEU A 179 -3.27 3.44 14.37
C LEU A 179 -2.26 2.88 13.35
N GLU A 180 -0.99 2.77 13.72
CA GLU A 180 0.04 2.16 12.88
C GLU A 180 -0.31 0.70 12.57
N SER A 181 -0.75 -0.05 13.58
CA SER A 181 -1.20 -1.44 13.43
C SER A 181 -2.35 -1.56 12.43
N LEU A 182 -3.34 -0.66 12.51
CA LEU A 182 -4.46 -0.62 11.57
C LEU A 182 -4.01 -0.35 10.13
N VAL A 183 -2.97 0.46 9.92
CA VAL A 183 -2.40 0.66 8.58
C VAL A 183 -1.87 -0.66 8.01
N TYR A 184 -1.15 -1.45 8.81
CA TYR A 184 -0.67 -2.76 8.37
C TYR A 184 -1.81 -3.71 8.05
N ILE A 185 -2.80 -3.80 8.94
CA ILE A 185 -3.94 -4.71 8.80
C ILE A 185 -4.79 -4.36 7.58
N CYS A 186 -5.19 -3.10 7.44
CA CYS A 186 -6.11 -2.68 6.38
C CYS A 186 -5.47 -2.74 4.99
N ALA A 187 -4.17 -2.42 4.88
CA ALA A 187 -3.46 -2.47 3.60
C ALA A 187 -3.37 -3.88 2.98
N ARG A 188 -3.56 -4.94 3.77
CA ARG A 188 -3.47 -6.35 3.35
C ARG A 188 -4.82 -7.05 3.27
N LYS A 189 -5.89 -6.37 3.69
CA LYS A 189 -7.27 -6.88 3.74
C LYS A 189 -8.22 -5.93 3.04
N THR A 190 -7.81 -5.41 1.88
CA THR A 190 -8.53 -4.42 1.09
C THR A 190 -9.82 -4.99 0.48
N ASP A 191 -9.97 -6.30 0.39
CA ASP A 191 -11.15 -7.03 -0.07
C ASP A 191 -12.09 -7.42 1.08
N ASN A 192 -11.61 -7.46 2.32
CA ASN A 192 -12.35 -7.93 3.48
C ASN A 192 -13.49 -6.97 3.89
N GLN A 193 -14.70 -7.27 3.43
CA GLN A 193 -15.89 -6.46 3.73
C GLN A 193 -16.34 -6.52 5.19
N ILE A 194 -16.06 -7.64 5.89
CA ILE A 194 -16.39 -7.79 7.32
C ILE A 194 -15.57 -6.80 8.15
N LEU A 195 -14.25 -6.75 7.92
CA LEU A 195 -13.35 -5.80 8.56
C LEU A 195 -13.83 -4.35 8.33
N LYS A 196 -14.10 -3.99 7.08
CA LYS A 196 -14.59 -2.64 6.72
C LYS A 196 -15.87 -2.26 7.43
N LYS A 197 -16.82 -3.20 7.54
CA LYS A 197 -18.07 -3.01 8.27
C LYS A 197 -17.83 -2.82 9.77
N GLU A 198 -16.95 -3.60 10.37
CA GLU A 198 -16.63 -3.49 11.79
C GLU A 198 -15.87 -2.21 12.15
N LEU A 199 -14.96 -1.74 11.29
CA LEU A 199 -14.29 -0.44 11.46
C LEU A 199 -15.31 0.70 11.61
N LEU A 200 -16.40 0.66 10.83
CA LEU A 200 -17.48 1.63 10.91
C LEU A 200 -18.36 1.40 12.16
N ASN A 201 -18.83 0.17 12.37
CA ASN A 201 -19.78 -0.16 13.45
C ASN A 201 -19.20 0.14 14.83
N LEU A 202 -17.88 -0.09 15.01
CA LEU A 202 -17.21 0.07 16.29
C LEU A 202 -16.75 1.50 16.57
N GLY A 203 -16.93 2.43 15.64
CA GLY A 203 -16.56 3.83 15.87
C GLY A 203 -15.12 4.19 15.48
N ILE A 204 -14.37 3.28 14.86
CA ILE A 204 -12.96 3.51 14.51
C ILE A 204 -12.86 4.56 13.40
N LEU A 205 -13.67 4.45 12.35
CA LEU A 205 -13.66 5.45 11.26
C LEU A 205 -14.07 6.84 11.78
N GLN A 206 -15.03 6.92 12.69
CA GLN A 206 -15.49 8.15 13.34
C GLN A 206 -14.34 8.80 14.13
N TRP A 207 -13.56 7.99 14.87
CA TRP A 207 -12.39 8.46 15.58
C TRP A 207 -11.31 8.96 14.62
N ILE A 208 -11.01 8.21 13.56
CA ILE A 208 -10.00 8.59 12.56
C ILE A 208 -10.38 9.92 11.89
N VAL A 209 -11.63 10.06 11.41
CA VAL A 209 -12.12 11.31 10.81
C VAL A 209 -12.04 12.48 11.80
N SER A 210 -12.26 12.23 13.09
CA SER A 210 -12.11 13.28 14.12
C SER A 210 -10.66 13.76 14.29
N LYS A 211 -9.68 12.86 14.12
CA LYS A 211 -8.25 13.20 14.15
C LYS A 211 -7.82 13.93 12.89
N CYS A 212 -8.43 13.62 11.75
CA CYS A 212 -8.35 14.43 10.53
C CYS A 212 -8.96 15.83 10.69
N LYS A 213 -9.46 16.29 11.84
CA LYS A 213 -9.76 17.72 11.99
C LYS A 213 -8.49 18.57 12.20
N PHE A 214 -7.44 17.97 12.77
CA PHE A 214 -6.27 18.67 13.30
C PHE A 214 -5.00 18.40 12.48
N PHE A 215 -5.10 18.43 11.14
CA PHE A 215 -4.00 18.13 10.21
C PHE A 215 -2.72 18.91 10.52
N TYR A 216 -2.82 20.16 11.01
CA TYR A 216 -1.67 21.05 11.21
C TYR A 216 -0.63 20.54 12.22
N THR A 217 -1.02 19.69 13.18
CA THR A 217 -0.11 19.36 14.30
C THR A 217 0.81 18.16 14.04
N CYS A 218 0.47 17.26 13.11
CA CYS A 218 1.30 16.08 12.84
C CYS A 218 0.96 15.40 11.50
N LEU A 219 1.72 15.71 10.44
CA LEU A 219 1.56 15.10 9.11
C LEU A 219 1.67 13.56 9.13
N LYS A 220 2.49 13.00 10.03
CA LYS A 220 2.63 11.54 10.16
C LYS A 220 1.35 10.88 10.63
N ILE A 221 0.73 11.37 11.71
CA ILE A 221 -0.54 10.82 12.21
C ILE A 221 -1.60 10.90 11.13
N LEU A 222 -1.65 12.03 10.43
CA LEU A 222 -2.56 12.24 9.34
C LEU A 222 -2.37 11.23 8.20
N GLU A 223 -1.14 11.04 7.71
CA GLU A 223 -0.86 10.10 6.63
C GLU A 223 -1.36 8.69 7.00
N ARG A 224 -1.16 8.28 8.27
CA ARG A 224 -1.65 6.99 8.77
C ARG A 224 -3.17 6.93 8.81
N CYS A 225 -3.83 8.00 9.27
CA CYS A 225 -5.28 8.12 9.21
C CYS A 225 -5.80 7.96 7.77
N LEU A 226 -5.20 8.67 6.81
CA LEU A 226 -5.61 8.62 5.41
C LEU A 226 -5.42 7.23 4.80
N ARG A 227 -4.33 6.51 5.14
CA ARG A 227 -4.10 5.13 4.67
C ARG A 227 -5.16 4.14 5.15
N VAL A 228 -5.56 4.24 6.41
CA VAL A 228 -6.65 3.40 6.94
C VAL A 228 -7.96 3.73 6.24
N LEU A 229 -8.27 5.02 6.06
CA LEU A 229 -9.49 5.47 5.39
C LEU A 229 -9.55 5.00 3.93
N GLU A 230 -8.48 5.21 3.17
CA GLU A 230 -8.36 4.79 1.77
C GLU A 230 -8.65 3.30 1.63
N SER A 231 -7.99 2.47 2.45
CA SER A 231 -8.21 1.02 2.48
C SER A 231 -9.64 0.64 2.87
N ALA A 232 -10.26 1.39 3.78
CA ALA A 232 -11.58 1.09 4.32
C ALA A 232 -12.73 1.40 3.34
N ILE A 233 -12.49 2.22 2.31
CA ILE A 233 -13.54 2.65 1.36
C ILE A 233 -13.46 2.01 -0.02
N VAL A 234 -12.33 1.42 -0.41
CA VAL A 234 -12.19 0.72 -1.71
C VAL A 234 -13.37 -0.23 -1.89
N CYS A 235 -14.17 -0.08 -2.94
CA CYS A 235 -15.33 -0.93 -3.24
C CYS A 235 -16.27 -1.16 -2.02
N ASN A 236 -16.49 -0.14 -1.17
CA ASN A 236 -17.42 -0.23 -0.04
C ASN A 236 -18.33 1.01 0.03
N LYS A 237 -19.50 0.91 -0.62
CA LYS A 237 -20.48 2.01 -0.76
C LYS A 237 -20.97 2.55 0.59
N LYS A 238 -21.10 1.69 1.61
CA LYS A 238 -21.54 2.10 2.95
C LYS A 238 -20.51 3.01 3.63
N ASN A 239 -19.23 2.63 3.58
CA ASN A 239 -18.15 3.42 4.17
C ASN A 239 -17.92 4.72 3.38
N GLN A 240 -17.99 4.67 2.04
CA GLN A 240 -17.96 5.87 1.19
C GLN A 240 -19.07 6.85 1.62
N ALA A 241 -20.33 6.41 1.65
CA ALA A 241 -21.47 7.23 2.05
C ALA A 241 -21.33 7.81 3.47
N PHE A 242 -20.80 7.01 4.41
CA PHE A 242 -20.47 7.49 5.75
C PHE A 242 -19.44 8.63 5.70
N LEU A 243 -18.28 8.42 5.06
CA LEU A 243 -17.22 9.44 5.02
C LEU A 243 -17.65 10.74 4.35
N ILE A 244 -18.50 10.66 3.32
CA ILE A 244 -19.02 11.81 2.58
C ILE A 244 -20.00 12.64 3.45
N SER A 245 -20.83 11.99 4.26
CA SER A 245 -21.89 12.65 5.02
C SER A 245 -21.50 12.99 6.46
N HIS A 246 -20.50 12.32 7.02
CA HIS A 246 -20.16 12.41 8.44
C HIS A 246 -19.79 13.84 8.85
N ARG A 247 -20.46 14.33 9.90
CA ARG A 247 -20.25 15.67 10.50
C ARG A 247 -20.27 16.80 9.47
N GLY A 248 -21.25 16.78 8.56
CA GLY A 248 -21.39 17.82 7.53
C GLY A 248 -20.30 17.75 6.46
N SER A 249 -19.83 16.54 6.12
CA SER A 249 -18.73 16.32 5.17
C SER A 249 -17.37 16.83 5.70
N LEU A 250 -17.14 16.68 7.01
CA LEU A 250 -15.93 17.17 7.68
C LEU A 250 -14.65 16.71 6.97
N LEU A 251 -14.58 15.44 6.57
CA LEU A 251 -13.40 14.89 5.92
C LEU A 251 -13.12 15.56 4.57
N ILE A 252 -14.14 15.73 3.72
CA ILE A 252 -14.01 16.42 2.44
C ILE A 252 -13.59 17.88 2.67
N GLN A 253 -14.27 18.57 3.60
CA GLN A 253 -13.95 19.95 3.96
C GLN A 253 -12.50 20.12 4.42
N SER A 254 -12.06 19.23 5.30
CA SER A 254 -10.69 19.18 5.78
C SER A 254 -9.73 18.92 4.62
N SER A 255 -9.91 17.82 3.88
CA SER A 255 -9.05 17.41 2.76
C SER A 255 -8.72 18.56 1.81
N VAL A 256 -9.72 19.32 1.35
CA VAL A 256 -9.50 20.47 0.45
C VAL A 256 -8.83 21.64 1.16
N LYS A 257 -9.28 22.03 2.37
CA LYS A 257 -8.70 23.15 3.13
C LYS A 257 -7.20 22.97 3.42
N PHE A 258 -6.71 21.73 3.44
CA PHE A 258 -5.31 21.43 3.73
C PHE A 258 -4.42 21.28 2.49
N VAL A 259 -4.97 21.17 1.28
CA VAL A 259 -4.16 21.15 0.07
C VAL A 259 -3.21 22.35 -0.02
N PRO A 260 -3.60 23.61 0.30
CA PRO A 260 -2.67 24.73 0.26
C PRO A 260 -1.53 24.59 1.27
N PHE A 261 -1.79 23.97 2.43
CA PHE A 261 -0.76 23.70 3.42
C PHE A 261 0.23 22.64 2.90
N PHE A 262 -0.27 21.65 2.17
CA PHE A 262 0.60 20.68 1.50
C PHE A 262 1.44 21.33 0.38
N LEU A 263 0.99 22.45 -0.20
CA LEU A 263 1.79 23.21 -1.18
C LEU A 263 3.12 23.75 -0.61
N LEU A 264 3.26 23.84 0.71
CA LEU A 264 4.41 24.47 1.36
C LEU A 264 5.56 23.50 1.69
N PHE A 265 5.30 22.19 1.75
CA PHE A 265 6.27 21.22 2.27
C PHE A 265 6.37 19.96 1.41
N GLU A 266 7.56 19.65 0.90
CA GLU A 266 7.84 18.43 0.13
C GLU A 266 7.35 17.15 0.85
N GLN A 267 7.55 17.07 2.17
CA GLN A 267 7.14 15.94 3.01
C GLN A 267 5.63 15.66 2.98
N SER A 268 4.82 16.63 2.54
CA SER A 268 3.36 16.51 2.48
C SER A 268 2.84 15.95 1.15
N ILE A 269 3.70 15.74 0.14
CA ILE A 269 3.28 15.18 -1.15
C ILE A 269 2.64 13.79 -0.99
N THR A 270 3.14 13.02 -0.02
CA THR A 270 2.56 11.72 0.37
C THR A 270 1.14 11.89 0.91
N CYS A 271 0.90 12.89 1.77
CA CYS A 271 -0.44 13.20 2.27
C CYS A 271 -1.36 13.68 1.14
N LEU A 272 -0.87 14.51 0.21
CA LEU A 272 -1.66 14.95 -0.91
C LEU A 272 -2.09 13.78 -1.81
N SER A 273 -1.16 12.87 -2.13
CA SER A 273 -1.46 11.65 -2.89
C SER A 273 -2.58 10.85 -2.23
N ARG A 274 -2.49 10.68 -0.90
CA ARG A 274 -3.52 9.98 -0.12
C ARG A 274 -4.85 10.71 -0.08
N VAL A 275 -4.84 12.04 0.02
CA VAL A 275 -6.07 12.85 -0.07
C VAL A 275 -6.69 12.70 -1.45
N ALA A 276 -5.91 12.76 -2.52
CA ALA A 276 -6.40 12.63 -3.87
C ALA A 276 -7.00 11.22 -4.12
N GLY A 277 -6.29 10.16 -3.70
CA GLY A 277 -6.79 8.78 -3.75
C GLY A 277 -8.07 8.58 -2.92
N LEU A 278 -8.15 9.20 -1.74
CA LEU A 278 -9.35 9.16 -0.90
C LEU A 278 -10.54 9.87 -1.55
N LEU A 279 -10.32 11.07 -2.11
CA LEU A 279 -11.38 11.84 -2.79
C LEU A 279 -11.87 11.12 -4.05
N MET A 280 -10.96 10.57 -4.86
CA MET A 280 -11.31 9.76 -6.04
C MET A 280 -12.15 8.55 -5.66
N ASN A 281 -11.73 7.79 -4.64
CA ASN A 281 -12.48 6.63 -4.18
C ASN A 281 -13.85 7.01 -3.58
N MET A 282 -14.00 8.22 -3.03
CA MET A 282 -15.29 8.70 -2.55
C MET A 282 -16.18 9.23 -3.68
N SER A 283 -15.62 9.81 -4.75
CA SER A 283 -16.37 10.34 -5.90
C SER A 283 -16.73 9.29 -6.94
N HIS A 284 -16.01 8.17 -6.98
CA HIS A 284 -16.30 7.06 -7.89
C HIS A 284 -17.76 6.58 -7.75
N GLU A 285 -18.55 6.74 -8.81
CA GLU A 285 -20.00 6.44 -8.84
C GLU A 285 -20.80 7.12 -7.70
N ASN A 286 -20.35 8.28 -7.22
CA ASN A 286 -20.99 8.97 -6.11
C ASN A 286 -21.22 10.45 -6.42
N GLU A 287 -22.35 10.71 -7.06
CA GLU A 287 -22.78 12.06 -7.43
C GLU A 287 -22.79 13.02 -6.23
N LEU A 288 -23.23 12.56 -5.05
CA LEU A 288 -23.25 13.37 -3.83
C LEU A 288 -21.85 13.86 -3.43
N CYS A 289 -20.81 13.03 -3.59
CA CYS A 289 -19.44 13.45 -3.33
C CYS A 289 -18.98 14.49 -4.35
N SER A 290 -19.27 14.26 -5.63
CA SER A 290 -18.90 15.18 -6.70
C SER A 290 -19.56 16.54 -6.54
N THR A 291 -20.88 16.59 -6.34
CA THR A 291 -21.60 17.83 -6.05
C THR A 291 -21.02 18.57 -4.84
N LYS A 292 -20.68 17.83 -3.77
CA LYS A 292 -20.08 18.44 -2.58
C LYS A 292 -18.71 19.04 -2.88
N LEU A 293 -17.87 18.36 -3.66
CA LEU A 293 -16.57 18.88 -4.07
C LEU A 293 -16.71 20.14 -4.92
N GLY A 294 -17.62 20.13 -5.92
CA GLY A 294 -17.89 21.31 -6.76
C GLY A 294 -18.46 22.51 -5.99
N GLN A 295 -19.19 22.27 -4.90
CA GLN A 295 -19.71 23.34 -4.03
C GLN A 295 -18.65 23.97 -3.11
N MET A 296 -17.44 23.40 -3.04
CA MET A 296 -16.41 23.91 -2.13
C MET A 296 -15.75 25.17 -2.68
N SER A 297 -15.79 26.24 -1.89
CA SER A 297 -15.17 27.52 -2.22
C SER A 297 -13.67 27.36 -2.49
N GLY A 298 -13.22 27.75 -3.67
CA GLY A 298 -11.80 27.73 -4.06
C GLY A 298 -11.26 26.33 -4.39
N PHE A 299 -12.12 25.31 -4.48
CA PHE A 299 -11.71 23.95 -4.77
C PHE A 299 -11.04 23.81 -6.15
N LEU A 300 -11.65 24.34 -7.21
CA LEU A 300 -11.06 24.27 -8.54
C LEU A 300 -9.71 25.02 -8.65
N PRO A 301 -9.56 26.31 -8.26
CA PRO A 301 -8.26 26.99 -8.24
C PRO A 301 -7.18 26.23 -7.45
N LEU A 302 -7.58 25.52 -6.41
CA LEU A 302 -6.68 24.72 -5.60
C LEU A 302 -6.22 23.46 -6.33
N CYS A 303 -7.14 22.72 -6.96
CA CYS A 303 -6.79 21.62 -7.86
C CYS A 303 -5.86 22.07 -8.98
N MET A 304 -6.12 23.24 -9.57
CA MET A 304 -5.26 23.86 -10.58
C MET A 304 -3.83 24.04 -10.06
N SER A 305 -3.67 24.74 -8.93
CA SER A 305 -2.34 25.02 -8.35
C SER A 305 -1.60 23.74 -7.94
N SER A 306 -2.34 22.72 -7.49
CA SER A 306 -1.76 21.42 -7.15
C SER A 306 -1.22 20.73 -8.39
N PHE A 307 -1.99 20.77 -9.48
CA PHE A 307 -1.66 20.13 -10.73
C PHE A 307 -0.54 20.86 -11.50
N THR A 308 -0.68 22.16 -11.75
CA THR A 308 0.23 22.91 -12.63
C THR A 308 1.55 23.28 -11.97
N TYR A 309 1.58 23.36 -10.64
CA TYR A 309 2.77 23.80 -9.92
C TYR A 309 3.33 22.73 -8.98
N LEU A 310 2.51 22.20 -8.07
CA LEU A 310 3.03 21.34 -7.00
C LEU A 310 3.50 19.97 -7.52
N VAL A 311 2.67 19.25 -8.27
CA VAL A 311 3.01 17.90 -8.75
C VAL A 311 4.29 17.93 -9.60
N PRO A 312 4.44 18.82 -10.61
CA PRO A 312 5.68 18.94 -11.38
C PRO A 312 6.90 19.36 -10.55
N LYS A 313 6.70 20.16 -9.49
CA LYS A 313 7.82 20.71 -8.70
C LYS A 313 8.32 19.75 -7.62
N PHE A 314 7.42 19.06 -6.91
CA PHE A 314 7.74 18.33 -5.69
C PHE A 314 7.48 16.83 -5.75
N ALA A 315 6.65 16.34 -6.69
CA ALA A 315 6.48 14.91 -6.82
C ALA A 315 7.68 14.28 -7.53
N ALA A 316 8.14 13.14 -6.99
CA ALA A 316 9.07 12.26 -7.69
C ALA A 316 8.49 11.91 -9.07
N LYS A 317 9.36 11.82 -10.09
CA LYS A 317 8.94 11.61 -11.49
C LYS A 317 7.97 10.43 -11.63
N GLU A 318 8.27 9.32 -10.97
CA GLU A 318 7.48 8.07 -10.93
C GLU A 318 6.05 8.21 -10.36
N LYS A 319 5.74 9.32 -9.68
CA LYS A 319 4.43 9.55 -9.06
C LYS A 319 3.64 10.69 -9.70
N ARG A 320 4.23 11.38 -10.67
CA ARG A 320 3.59 12.54 -11.32
C ARG A 320 2.36 12.11 -12.10
N PHE A 321 2.49 11.09 -12.94
CA PHE A 321 1.38 10.57 -13.73
C PHE A 321 0.20 10.15 -12.84
N ASP A 322 0.43 9.29 -11.85
CA ASP A 322 -0.60 8.85 -10.89
C ASP A 322 -1.32 10.04 -10.24
N LEU A 323 -0.55 11.01 -9.75
CA LEU A 323 -1.09 12.21 -9.10
C LEU A 323 -1.89 13.09 -10.06
N THR A 324 -1.42 13.23 -11.30
CA THR A 324 -2.12 13.97 -12.35
C THR A 324 -3.47 13.34 -12.64
N VAL A 325 -3.51 12.03 -12.87
CA VAL A 325 -4.77 11.30 -13.12
C VAL A 325 -5.72 11.49 -11.93
N LEU A 326 -5.21 11.31 -10.71
CA LEU A 326 -6.00 11.50 -9.48
C LEU A 326 -6.61 12.91 -9.41
N VAL A 327 -5.82 13.96 -9.61
CA VAL A 327 -6.32 15.34 -9.54
C VAL A 327 -7.33 15.62 -10.65
N SER A 328 -7.10 15.08 -11.85
CA SER A 328 -7.99 15.20 -13.02
C SER A 328 -9.39 14.62 -12.77
N VAL A 329 -9.46 13.47 -12.11
CA VAL A 329 -10.74 12.84 -11.72
C VAL A 329 -11.49 13.66 -10.67
N ILE A 330 -10.78 14.45 -9.86
CA ILE A 330 -11.43 15.28 -8.83
C ILE A 330 -11.91 16.60 -9.46
N ILE A 331 -11.20 17.16 -10.44
CA ILE A 331 -11.58 18.39 -11.17
C ILE A 331 -12.94 18.26 -11.87
N ILE A 332 -13.24 17.09 -12.44
CA ILE A 332 -14.53 16.87 -13.13
C ILE A 332 -15.74 16.93 -12.20
N SER A 333 -15.53 16.89 -10.87
CA SER A 333 -16.58 17.04 -9.88
C SER A 333 -17.13 18.47 -9.77
N ASP A 334 -16.44 19.47 -10.34
CA ASP A 334 -16.88 20.86 -10.36
C ASP A 334 -17.69 21.15 -11.64
N GLU A 335 -18.89 21.75 -11.51
CA GLU A 335 -19.79 22.04 -12.65
C GLU A 335 -19.69 23.49 -13.16
N THR A 336 -18.57 24.16 -12.95
CA THR A 336 -18.37 25.55 -13.39
C THR A 336 -17.86 25.66 -14.83
N ILE A 337 -18.07 26.83 -15.46
CA ILE A 337 -17.44 27.18 -16.75
C ILE A 337 -15.91 27.11 -16.65
N HIS A 338 -15.36 27.50 -15.50
CA HIS A 338 -13.91 27.43 -15.24
C HIS A 338 -13.35 26.01 -15.35
N ARG A 339 -14.14 24.97 -15.03
CA ARG A 339 -13.76 23.57 -15.26
C ARG A 339 -13.56 23.32 -16.76
N ASN A 340 -14.48 23.76 -17.62
CA ASN A 340 -14.42 23.49 -19.06
C ASN A 340 -13.14 24.07 -19.68
N LEU A 341 -12.86 25.34 -19.38
CA LEU A 341 -11.64 26.00 -19.81
C LEU A 341 -10.40 25.26 -19.30
N PHE A 342 -10.43 24.82 -18.03
CA PHE A 342 -9.29 24.11 -17.47
C PHE A 342 -9.02 22.77 -18.14
N VAL A 343 -10.03 21.91 -18.27
CA VAL A 343 -9.89 20.61 -18.94
C VAL A 343 -9.37 20.80 -20.36
N THR A 344 -9.83 21.85 -21.05
CA THR A 344 -9.34 22.22 -22.39
C THR A 344 -7.86 22.62 -22.38
N VAL A 345 -7.43 23.46 -21.43
CA VAL A 345 -6.02 23.84 -21.27
C VAL A 345 -5.14 22.63 -20.95
N LEU A 346 -5.63 21.69 -20.13
CA LEU A 346 -4.92 20.46 -19.80
C LEU A 346 -4.75 19.55 -21.01
N PHE A 347 -5.81 19.39 -21.81
CA PHE A 347 -5.73 18.67 -23.07
C PHE A 347 -4.64 19.27 -23.97
N VAL A 348 -4.70 20.58 -24.23
CA VAL A 348 -3.73 21.27 -25.09
C VAL A 348 -2.30 21.14 -24.56
N TYR A 349 -2.13 21.27 -23.24
CA TYR A 349 -0.82 21.14 -22.59
C TYR A 349 -0.22 19.75 -22.81
N HIS A 350 -0.93 18.69 -22.43
CA HIS A 350 -0.42 17.31 -22.55
C HIS A 350 -0.29 16.86 -24.00
N GLU A 351 -1.22 17.26 -24.86
CA GLU A 351 -1.16 16.98 -26.30
C GLU A 351 0.08 17.64 -26.93
N SER A 352 0.36 18.91 -26.59
CA SER A 352 1.55 19.60 -27.10
C SER A 352 2.87 18.95 -26.64
N ILE A 353 2.92 18.45 -25.40
CA ILE A 353 4.09 17.74 -24.88
C ILE A 353 4.25 16.41 -25.60
N ALA A 354 3.18 15.62 -25.71
CA ALA A 354 3.21 14.34 -26.41
C ALA A 354 3.69 14.53 -27.87
N ARG A 355 3.15 15.52 -28.59
CA ARG A 355 3.57 15.81 -29.96
C ARG A 355 5.03 16.25 -30.06
N SER A 356 5.49 17.11 -29.14
CA SER A 356 6.91 17.52 -29.13
C SER A 356 7.86 16.34 -28.92
N ILE A 357 7.46 15.37 -28.08
CA ILE A 357 8.27 14.18 -27.83
C ILE A 357 8.21 13.23 -29.04
N ASP A 358 7.06 13.10 -29.70
CA ASP A 358 6.93 12.35 -30.96
C ASP A 358 7.89 12.92 -32.02
N GLU A 359 7.87 14.24 -32.25
CA GLU A 359 8.75 14.90 -33.22
C GLU A 359 10.24 14.75 -32.84
N GLU A 360 10.58 14.83 -31.56
CA GLU A 360 11.95 14.58 -31.09
C GLU A 360 12.39 13.12 -31.28
N LEU A 361 11.48 12.16 -31.11
CA LEU A 361 11.76 10.74 -31.32
C LEU A 361 11.97 10.46 -32.82
N ASP A 362 11.14 11.04 -33.67
CA ASP A 362 11.29 10.92 -35.13
C ASP A 362 12.64 11.49 -35.58
N ASN A 363 13.04 12.66 -35.08
CA ASN A 363 14.34 13.26 -35.40
C ASN A 363 15.53 12.45 -34.85
N ASP A 364 15.42 11.86 -33.65
CA ASP A 364 16.47 10.99 -33.09
C ASP A 364 16.62 9.67 -33.89
N LEU A 365 15.57 9.24 -34.60
CA LEU A 365 15.56 8.03 -35.43
C LEU A 365 16.03 8.27 -36.86
N VAL A 366 15.94 9.51 -37.36
CA VAL A 366 16.57 9.91 -38.62
C VAL A 366 18.07 9.97 -38.37
N LEU A 367 18.75 8.85 -38.65
CA LEU A 367 20.20 8.86 -38.86
C LEU A 367 20.46 9.91 -39.95
N GLU A 368 21.20 10.98 -39.63
CA GLU A 368 21.65 11.92 -40.65
C GLU A 368 22.33 11.10 -41.74
N ASP A 369 21.73 11.06 -42.92
CA ASP A 369 22.33 10.49 -44.11
C ASP A 369 23.71 11.15 -44.24
N VAL A 370 24.77 10.35 -44.08
CA VAL A 370 26.14 10.82 -44.32
C VAL A 370 26.11 11.47 -45.70
N PRO A 371 26.50 12.76 -45.83
CA PRO A 371 26.40 13.43 -47.12
C PRO A 371 27.14 12.59 -48.13
N ASP A 372 26.44 12.25 -49.21
CA ASP A 372 26.98 11.55 -50.37
C ASP A 372 28.20 12.33 -50.89
N ASP A 373 29.39 12.05 -50.35
CA ASP A 373 30.66 12.36 -50.98
C ASP A 373 30.86 11.36 -52.13
N SER A 374 29.86 11.26 -53.01
CA SER A 374 29.96 10.58 -54.30
C SER A 374 30.70 11.50 -55.28
N ASN A 375 31.98 11.71 -54.99
CA ASN A 375 32.95 12.15 -55.99
C ASN A 375 34.19 11.24 -55.91
N CYS A 376 33.95 9.94 -55.88
CA CYS A 376 34.92 8.95 -56.29
C CYS A 376 34.30 8.09 -57.38
N THR A 377 34.76 8.37 -58.59
CA THR A 377 34.57 7.61 -59.83
C THR A 377 34.93 6.15 -59.65
N ASP A 378 34.07 5.31 -60.22
CA ASP A 378 34.38 4.03 -60.87
C ASP A 378 35.12 2.98 -60.03
N ASP A 379 34.34 1.98 -59.63
CA ASP A 379 34.59 0.54 -59.76
C ASP A 379 34.29 -0.24 -58.46
N ASP A 380 33.48 -1.28 -58.66
CA ASP A 380 33.14 -2.38 -57.74
C ASP A 380 32.16 -2.07 -56.58
N ASP A 381 30.88 -2.02 -56.97
CA ASP A 381 29.68 -2.18 -56.14
C ASP A 381 29.61 -3.60 -55.53
N ASP A 382 30.57 -3.89 -54.64
CA ASP A 382 30.44 -5.00 -53.70
C ASP A 382 29.38 -4.58 -52.68
N GLY A 383 28.13 -5.02 -52.90
CA GLY A 383 26.90 -4.71 -52.15
C GLY A 383 26.90 -5.00 -50.65
N ARG A 384 27.94 -4.57 -49.94
CA ARG A 384 28.01 -4.40 -48.50
C ARG A 384 27.33 -3.08 -48.19
N LEU A 385 26.13 -3.20 -47.64
CA LEU A 385 25.40 -2.15 -46.93
C LEU A 385 26.35 -1.11 -46.34
N HIS A 386 26.20 0.10 -46.86
CA HIS A 386 26.97 1.27 -46.49
C HIS A 386 27.02 1.39 -44.96
N ARG A 387 28.25 1.47 -44.48
CA ARG A 387 28.73 1.44 -43.09
C ARG A 387 27.76 2.11 -42.11
N LEU A 388 27.24 1.36 -41.14
CA LEU A 388 26.58 1.91 -39.94
C LEU A 388 27.50 3.01 -39.34
N PRO A 389 26.99 4.22 -39.04
CA PRO A 389 27.81 5.29 -38.50
C PRO A 389 28.53 4.80 -37.25
N ALA A 390 29.85 4.99 -37.24
CA ALA A 390 30.81 4.79 -36.16
C ALA A 390 30.26 3.97 -34.98
N GLU A 391 30.67 2.69 -34.90
CA GLU A 391 30.38 1.77 -33.80
C GLU A 391 30.26 2.52 -32.47
N LEU A 392 29.02 2.89 -32.11
CA LEU A 392 28.73 3.42 -30.79
C LEU A 392 29.25 2.36 -29.84
N THR A 393 30.08 2.77 -28.90
CA THR A 393 30.56 1.86 -27.86
C THR A 393 29.35 1.20 -27.19
N GLU A 394 29.50 -0.01 -26.66
CA GLU A 394 28.38 -0.72 -26.02
C GLU A 394 27.67 0.17 -24.98
N ASP A 395 28.45 0.99 -24.26
CA ASP A 395 27.96 2.00 -23.33
C ASP A 395 27.13 3.12 -24.00
N GLU A 396 27.56 3.65 -25.16
CA GLU A 396 26.82 4.65 -25.92
C GLU A 396 25.54 4.10 -26.55
N MET A 397 25.55 2.83 -26.99
CA MET A 397 24.34 2.14 -27.45
C MET A 397 23.35 2.00 -26.30
N ILE A 398 23.80 1.54 -25.13
CA ILE A 398 22.97 1.41 -23.93
C ILE A 398 22.40 2.77 -23.52
N GLU A 399 23.21 3.83 -23.52
CA GLU A 399 22.76 5.18 -23.20
C GLU A 399 21.70 5.70 -24.20
N THR A 400 21.91 5.48 -25.49
CA THR A 400 20.99 5.89 -26.56
C THR A 400 19.65 5.17 -26.44
N VAL A 401 19.67 3.85 -26.23
CA VAL A 401 18.46 3.05 -25.99
C VAL A 401 17.75 3.51 -24.72
N GLN A 402 18.48 3.74 -23.62
CA GLN A 402 17.89 4.21 -22.37
C GLN A 402 17.25 5.59 -22.53
N LYS A 403 17.86 6.49 -23.31
CA LYS A 403 17.32 7.82 -23.62
C LYS A 403 16.04 7.71 -24.44
N ALA A 404 16.02 6.88 -25.48
CA ALA A 404 14.84 6.63 -26.30
C ALA A 404 13.69 6.01 -25.48
N MET A 405 13.99 5.02 -24.62
CA MET A 405 13.00 4.41 -23.73
C MET A 405 12.42 5.41 -22.73
N ASN A 406 13.25 6.29 -22.15
CA ASN A 406 12.78 7.34 -21.25
C ASN A 406 11.87 8.36 -21.97
N LYS A 407 12.22 8.73 -23.22
CA LYS A 407 11.38 9.60 -24.07
C LYS A 407 10.04 8.93 -24.38
N ALA A 408 10.05 7.65 -24.81
CA ALA A 408 8.84 6.89 -25.10
C ALA A 408 7.92 6.72 -23.88
N SER A 409 8.49 6.50 -22.69
CA SER A 409 7.72 6.45 -21.44
C SER A 409 7.01 7.77 -21.14
N LYS A 410 7.73 8.89 -21.26
CA LYS A 410 7.17 10.23 -21.05
C LYS A 410 6.09 10.56 -22.09
N HIS A 411 6.32 10.24 -23.36
CA HIS A 411 5.32 10.35 -24.42
C HIS A 411 4.04 9.60 -24.06
N MET A 412 4.16 8.36 -23.58
CA MET A 412 3.01 7.54 -23.23
C MET A 412 2.21 8.16 -22.07
N GLU A 413 2.87 8.67 -21.04
CA GLU A 413 2.20 9.35 -19.93
C GLU A 413 1.38 10.56 -20.40
N ASP A 414 2.00 11.48 -21.15
CA ASP A 414 1.33 12.69 -21.66
C ASP A 414 0.25 12.33 -22.70
N SER A 415 0.47 11.31 -23.53
CA SER A 415 -0.51 10.83 -24.50
C SER A 415 -1.76 10.24 -23.83
N VAL A 416 -1.60 9.45 -22.76
CA VAL A 416 -2.73 8.90 -22.01
C VAL A 416 -3.50 10.01 -21.31
N LEU A 417 -2.81 10.99 -20.74
CA LEU A 417 -3.44 12.15 -20.12
C LEU A 417 -4.22 13.00 -21.12
N ALA A 418 -3.63 13.32 -22.27
CA ALA A 418 -4.31 14.02 -23.36
C ALA A 418 -5.56 13.25 -23.81
N SER A 419 -5.47 11.93 -23.95
CA SER A 419 -6.61 11.07 -24.31
C SER A 419 -7.72 11.12 -23.26
N TYR A 420 -7.35 11.07 -21.97
CA TYR A 420 -8.28 11.18 -20.87
C TYR A 420 -9.01 12.54 -20.88
N PHE A 421 -8.28 13.66 -21.02
CA PHE A 421 -8.90 14.98 -21.14
C PHE A 421 -9.75 15.12 -22.40
N ALA A 422 -9.35 14.52 -23.53
CA ALA A 422 -10.15 14.52 -24.75
C ALA A 422 -11.48 13.77 -24.55
N LEU A 423 -11.49 12.64 -23.84
CA LEU A 423 -12.73 11.94 -23.46
C LEU A 423 -13.61 12.80 -22.56
N LEU A 424 -13.02 13.48 -21.58
CA LEU A 424 -13.77 14.39 -20.70
C LEU A 424 -14.39 15.55 -21.47
N ILE A 425 -13.63 16.21 -22.35
CA ILE A 425 -14.14 17.29 -23.21
C ILE A 425 -15.25 16.73 -24.11
N GLY A 426 -15.10 15.53 -24.66
CA GLY A 426 -16.13 14.85 -25.43
C GLY A 426 -17.44 14.65 -24.64
N CYS A 427 -17.35 14.15 -23.41
CA CYS A 427 -18.51 14.02 -22.52
C CYS A 427 -19.15 15.37 -22.20
N LEU A 428 -18.35 16.41 -21.98
CA LEU A 428 -18.87 17.74 -21.70
C LEU A 428 -19.51 18.40 -22.93
N LEU A 429 -18.96 18.18 -24.12
CA LEU A 429 -19.53 18.64 -25.40
C LEU A 429 -20.90 18.03 -25.69
N GLN A 430 -21.14 16.77 -25.27
CA GLN A 430 -22.45 16.15 -25.39
C GLN A 430 -23.52 16.86 -24.56
N GLN A 431 -23.12 17.54 -23.48
CA GLN A 431 -24.03 18.29 -22.61
C GLN A 431 -24.12 19.77 -23.01
N ASN A 432 -23.03 20.36 -23.50
CA ASN A 432 -22.94 21.79 -23.77
C ASN A 432 -21.93 22.13 -24.90
N GLU A 433 -22.42 22.62 -26.03
CA GLU A 433 -21.59 22.98 -27.20
C GLU A 433 -20.70 24.21 -26.97
N VAL A 434 -20.94 25.04 -25.94
CA VAL A 434 -20.16 26.26 -25.67
C VAL A 434 -18.66 25.95 -25.49
N ILE A 435 -18.33 24.75 -25.04
CA ILE A 435 -16.95 24.28 -24.83
C ILE A 435 -16.16 24.26 -26.15
N LYS A 436 -16.85 24.10 -27.29
CA LYS A 436 -16.22 24.16 -28.61
C LYS A 436 -15.56 25.52 -28.86
N SER A 437 -16.09 26.60 -28.30
CA SER A 437 -15.50 27.94 -28.42
C SER A 437 -14.23 28.13 -27.59
N GLU A 438 -14.03 27.30 -26.56
CA GLU A 438 -12.86 27.35 -25.67
C GLU A 438 -11.65 26.58 -26.24
N LEU A 439 -11.88 25.64 -27.16
CA LEU A 439 -10.84 24.94 -27.91
C LEU A 439 -10.17 25.91 -28.90
N SER A 440 -8.84 25.88 -28.99
CA SER A 440 -8.04 26.74 -29.88
C SER A 440 -8.49 26.63 -31.34
N GLY A 441 -9.33 27.57 -31.77
CA GLY A 441 -9.91 27.63 -33.11
C GLY A 441 -11.11 26.70 -33.35
N GLY A 442 -11.70 26.10 -32.30
CA GLY A 442 -12.89 25.25 -32.39
C GLY A 442 -12.73 23.96 -33.18
N LYS A 443 -11.50 23.56 -33.49
CA LYS A 443 -11.17 22.37 -34.26
C LYS A 443 -11.03 21.17 -33.32
N LEU A 444 -11.91 20.18 -33.52
CA LEU A 444 -11.88 18.90 -32.79
C LEU A 444 -10.83 17.92 -33.35
N THR A 445 -10.14 18.29 -34.44
CA THR A 445 -9.22 17.41 -35.17
C THR A 445 -8.16 16.77 -34.27
N LEU A 446 -7.50 17.58 -33.43
CA LEU A 446 -6.46 17.09 -32.52
C LEU A 446 -7.02 16.10 -31.48
N MET A 447 -8.23 16.36 -30.98
CA MET A 447 -8.88 15.43 -30.05
C MET A 447 -9.23 14.12 -30.74
N ILE A 448 -9.74 14.17 -31.98
CA ILE A 448 -10.11 12.99 -32.76
C ILE A 448 -8.87 12.15 -33.04
N GLU A 449 -7.78 12.76 -33.50
CA GLU A 449 -6.51 12.09 -33.75
C GLU A 449 -5.96 11.42 -32.48
N GLN A 450 -5.96 12.14 -31.35
CA GLN A 450 -5.48 11.60 -30.08
C GLN A 450 -6.33 10.41 -29.60
N LEU A 451 -7.66 10.50 -29.72
CA LEU A 451 -8.57 9.43 -29.34
C LEU A 451 -8.47 8.21 -30.28
N GLN A 452 -8.20 8.43 -31.57
CA GLN A 452 -7.93 7.34 -32.52
C GLN A 452 -6.66 6.58 -32.14
N ARG A 453 -5.56 7.30 -31.88
CA ARG A 453 -4.29 6.72 -31.40
C ARG A 453 -4.52 5.93 -30.09
N PHE A 454 -5.26 6.50 -29.16
CA PHE A 454 -5.57 5.83 -27.88
C PHE A 454 -6.41 4.57 -28.06
N LEU A 455 -7.40 4.59 -28.95
CA LEU A 455 -8.22 3.42 -29.27
C LEU A 455 -7.39 2.30 -29.90
N GLU A 456 -6.49 2.63 -30.83
CA GLU A 456 -5.56 1.67 -31.44
C GLU A 456 -4.63 1.07 -30.39
N PHE A 457 -4.07 1.89 -29.51
CA PHE A 457 -3.26 1.44 -28.38
C PHE A 457 -4.03 0.45 -27.50
N MET A 458 -5.25 0.79 -27.07
CA MET A 458 -6.09 -0.07 -26.24
C MET A 458 -6.43 -1.40 -26.92
N LYS A 459 -6.68 -1.41 -28.24
CA LYS A 459 -6.91 -2.65 -29.00
C LYS A 459 -5.70 -3.57 -28.94
N ILE A 460 -4.48 -3.03 -29.07
CA ILE A 460 -3.25 -3.81 -28.97
C ILE A 460 -3.06 -4.34 -27.54
N SER A 461 -3.36 -3.53 -26.52
CA SER A 461 -3.22 -3.93 -25.11
C SER A 461 -4.20 -5.04 -24.68
N ILE A 462 -5.42 -5.08 -25.25
CA ILE A 462 -6.41 -6.13 -24.93
C ILE A 462 -6.06 -7.48 -25.57
N ILE A 463 -5.27 -7.48 -26.65
CA ILE A 463 -4.86 -8.70 -27.35
C ILE A 463 -3.70 -9.43 -26.64
N LYS A 464 -2.99 -8.75 -25.72
CA LYS A 464 -1.99 -9.37 -24.83
C LYS A 464 -2.63 -9.83 -23.53
#